data_AF-A0A849Z995-F1
#
_entry.id   AF-A0A849Z995-F1
#
_cell.length_a   1.000
_cell.length_b   1.000
_cell.length_c   1.000
_cell.angle_alpha   90.00
_cell.angle_beta   90.00
_cell.angle_gamma   90.00
#
_symmetry.space_group_name_H-M   'P 1'
#
loop_
_entity.id
_entity.type
_entity.pdbx_description
1 polymer ?
#
loop_
_entity_poly.entity_id
_entity_poly.type
_entity_poly.pdbx_seq_one_letter_code
_entity_poly.pdbx_strand_id
1 'polypeptide(L)'
;MECDSGAPFTSGVVTTRGFLKSRASRFNLTRSSTLMRAFACQVYPQEETLQPKVATYLLKPMFAITDLKEATQEEIASAVNTGCACHDCHGQFAAHAQLFVKFDQEGLYQADATGIQDPEGELGRSLNGLMASHFQAPEDAADESSQMFGREVANLAEAAQAIAEHPIFLQCAAQNILEYTLRIDTAGPLGKAVDVGMLEEIAMRAEEDHIDPTFQDLVHAVFTNPDVVRTTLMTSKGDTE
;
A
#
# COMPACT_ATOMS: atom_id res chain seq x y z
N MET A 1 -12.99 -2.83 17.67
CA MET A 1 -14.14 -2.54 16.79
C MET A 1 -14.42 -3.85 16.05
N GLU A 2 -15.64 -4.35 16.12
CA GLU A 2 -16.01 -5.59 15.42
C GLU A 2 -15.95 -5.34 13.91
N CYS A 3 -15.40 -6.29 13.15
CA CYS A 3 -15.13 -6.13 11.73
C CYS A 3 -16.43 -6.25 10.93
N ASP A 4 -16.87 -5.18 10.29
CA ASP A 4 -18.12 -5.12 9.52
C ASP A 4 -18.02 -5.76 8.12
N SER A 5 -16.83 -6.27 7.75
CA SER A 5 -16.61 -7.03 6.52
C SER A 5 -16.96 -8.52 6.65
N GLY A 6 -17.08 -9.05 7.86
CA GLY A 6 -17.31 -10.48 8.10
C GLY A 6 -16.07 -11.36 7.97
N ALA A 7 -14.87 -10.77 7.85
CA ALA A 7 -13.62 -11.53 7.87
C ALA A 7 -13.40 -12.19 9.25
N PRO A 8 -12.74 -13.36 9.31
CA PRO A 8 -12.43 -14.05 10.57
C PRO A 8 -11.29 -13.39 11.37
N PHE A 9 -10.80 -12.25 10.90
CA PHE A 9 -9.75 -11.44 11.50
C PHE A 9 -10.10 -9.95 11.40
N THR A 10 -9.41 -9.13 12.18
CA THR A 10 -9.60 -7.67 12.20
C THR A 10 -8.24 -6.97 12.14
N SER A 11 -8.15 -5.88 11.38
CA SER A 11 -6.98 -5.01 11.40
C SER A 11 -7.34 -3.56 11.13
N GLY A 12 -7.74 -2.89 12.22
CA GLY A 12 -8.04 -1.46 12.22
C GLY A 12 -8.89 -1.01 11.03
N VAL A 13 -8.44 0.06 10.37
CA VAL A 13 -9.14 0.67 9.22
C VAL A 13 -9.10 -0.22 7.98
N VAL A 14 -8.05 -1.01 7.76
CA VAL A 14 -7.84 -1.73 6.49
C VAL A 14 -8.82 -2.88 6.26
N THR A 15 -9.39 -3.44 7.34
CA THR A 15 -10.44 -4.47 7.26
C THR A 15 -11.86 -3.91 7.34
N THR A 16 -12.03 -2.59 7.47
CA THR A 16 -13.38 -1.97 7.49
C THR A 16 -14.02 -2.03 6.11
N ARG A 17 -15.33 -2.25 6.09
CA ARG A 17 -16.10 -2.27 4.84
C ARG A 17 -16.01 -0.94 4.11
N GLY A 18 -15.98 0.17 4.85
CA GLY A 18 -15.77 1.52 4.28
C GLY A 18 -14.47 1.65 3.51
N PHE A 19 -13.35 1.19 4.09
CA PHE A 19 -12.05 1.20 3.41
C PHE A 19 -12.05 0.32 2.16
N LEU A 20 -12.53 -0.92 2.32
CA LEU A 20 -12.51 -1.95 1.27
C LEU A 20 -13.39 -1.58 0.08
N LYS A 21 -14.60 -1.08 0.34
CA LYS A 21 -15.57 -0.68 -0.69
C LYS A 21 -15.10 0.54 -1.48
N SER A 22 -14.65 1.59 -0.79
CA SER A 22 -14.27 2.84 -1.48
C SER A 22 -13.01 2.72 -2.32
N ARG A 23 -12.30 1.58 -2.24
CA ARG A 23 -11.04 1.29 -2.94
C ARG A 23 -11.14 0.04 -3.81
N ALA A 24 -12.35 -0.44 -4.09
CA ALA A 24 -12.56 -1.57 -4.98
C ALA A 24 -12.10 -1.22 -6.41
N SER A 25 -11.22 -2.05 -6.98
CA SER A 25 -10.76 -1.92 -8.37
C SER A 25 -10.39 -3.29 -8.92
N ARG A 26 -10.23 -3.39 -10.25
CA ARG A 26 -9.64 -4.57 -10.91
C ARG A 26 -8.34 -4.98 -10.20
N PHE A 27 -8.09 -6.28 -10.12
CA PHE A 27 -6.90 -6.87 -9.49
C PHE A 27 -6.57 -6.35 -8.07
N ASN A 28 -7.55 -5.81 -7.35
CA ASN A 28 -7.35 -5.13 -6.05
C ASN A 28 -6.33 -3.97 -6.09
N LEU A 29 -6.11 -3.35 -7.27
CA LEU A 29 -5.05 -2.33 -7.41
C LEU A 29 -5.18 -1.13 -6.46
N THR A 30 -6.36 -0.53 -6.37
CA THR A 30 -6.56 0.64 -5.53
C THR A 30 -6.45 0.30 -4.03
N ARG A 31 -6.78 -0.93 -3.61
CA ARG A 31 -6.64 -1.38 -2.22
C ARG A 31 -5.18 -1.47 -1.80
N SER A 32 -4.37 -2.21 -2.55
CA SER A 32 -2.95 -2.40 -2.23
C SER A 32 -2.11 -1.14 -2.44
N SER A 33 -2.37 -0.34 -3.49
CA SER A 33 -1.70 0.95 -3.66
C SER A 33 -2.05 1.93 -2.54
N THR A 34 -3.29 1.96 -2.08
CA THR A 34 -3.66 2.82 -0.95
C THR A 34 -3.10 2.30 0.37
N LEU A 35 -3.01 0.98 0.57
CA LEU A 35 -2.35 0.39 1.74
C LEU A 35 -0.91 0.92 1.86
N MET A 36 -0.12 0.78 0.80
CA MET A 36 1.28 1.21 0.80
C MET A 36 1.42 2.73 0.90
N ARG A 37 0.62 3.49 0.14
CA ARG A 37 0.71 4.95 0.14
C ARG A 37 0.28 5.56 1.48
N ALA A 38 -0.81 5.08 2.09
CA ALA A 38 -1.37 5.69 3.28
C ALA A 38 -0.63 5.31 4.56
N PHE A 39 -0.09 4.09 4.64
CA PHE A 39 0.48 3.55 5.88
C PHE A 39 2.01 3.35 5.83
N ALA A 40 2.61 3.41 4.65
CA ALA A 40 4.07 3.33 4.50
C ALA A 40 4.66 4.45 3.62
N CYS A 41 3.82 5.34 3.09
CA CYS A 41 4.23 6.45 2.23
C CYS A 41 5.06 5.97 1.02
N GLN A 42 4.76 4.76 0.55
CA GLN A 42 5.41 4.11 -0.57
C GLN A 42 4.53 4.11 -1.81
N VAL A 43 5.17 4.23 -2.97
CA VAL A 43 4.56 4.07 -4.30
C VAL A 43 5.32 2.98 -5.06
N TYR A 44 4.68 2.38 -6.06
CA TYR A 44 5.34 1.37 -6.90
C TYR A 44 6.04 2.03 -8.10
N PRO A 45 7.16 1.46 -8.58
CA PRO A 45 7.91 0.38 -7.95
C PRO A 45 8.64 0.85 -6.68
N GLN A 46 8.74 -0.03 -5.69
CA GLN A 46 9.47 0.19 -4.44
C GLN A 46 10.90 -0.37 -4.57
N GLU A 47 11.80 0.06 -3.70
CA GLU A 47 13.13 -0.55 -3.60
C GLU A 47 13.02 -2.06 -3.32
N GLU A 48 13.76 -2.87 -4.06
CA GLU A 48 13.68 -4.34 -3.95
C GLU A 48 14.17 -4.86 -2.58
N THR A 49 15.03 -4.09 -1.91
CA THR A 49 15.49 -4.38 -0.55
C THR A 49 14.39 -4.16 0.50
N LEU A 50 13.43 -3.26 0.22
CA LEU A 50 12.25 -3.04 1.06
C LEU A 50 11.19 -4.09 0.75
N GLN A 51 10.82 -4.22 -0.52
CA GLN A 51 9.81 -5.17 -0.97
C GLN A 51 10.35 -6.00 -2.15
N PRO A 52 10.75 -7.26 -1.91
CA PRO A 52 11.14 -8.17 -2.97
C PRO A 52 10.01 -8.41 -3.97
N LYS A 53 10.35 -8.52 -5.25
CA LYS A 53 9.42 -8.91 -6.31
C LYS A 53 9.07 -10.40 -6.20
N VAL A 54 7.81 -10.72 -6.40
CA VAL A 54 7.33 -12.09 -6.64
C VAL A 54 7.99 -12.64 -7.91
N ALA A 55 8.40 -13.90 -7.86
CA ALA A 55 9.03 -14.56 -8.99
C ALA A 55 8.08 -14.65 -10.20
N THR A 56 8.62 -14.39 -11.40
CA THR A 56 7.83 -14.32 -12.64
C THR A 56 7.03 -15.59 -12.94
N TYR A 57 7.56 -16.78 -12.61
CA TYR A 57 6.90 -18.06 -12.84
C TYR A 57 5.65 -18.31 -11.96
N LEU A 58 5.42 -17.49 -10.93
CA LEU A 58 4.22 -17.56 -10.09
C LEU A 58 3.09 -16.68 -10.65
N LEU A 59 3.43 -15.70 -11.48
CA LEU A 59 2.51 -14.67 -11.97
C LEU A 59 1.83 -15.09 -13.27
N LYS A 60 0.66 -14.51 -13.55
CA LYS A 60 0.04 -14.60 -14.88
C LYS A 60 0.99 -14.04 -15.95
N PRO A 61 0.96 -14.56 -17.19
CA PRO A 61 1.90 -14.18 -18.25
C PRO A 61 2.06 -12.67 -18.45
N MET A 62 0.96 -11.92 -18.49
CA MET A 62 1.01 -10.45 -18.67
C MET A 62 1.75 -9.71 -17.56
N PHE A 63 1.76 -10.25 -16.34
CA PHE A 63 2.46 -9.66 -15.18
C PHE A 63 3.91 -10.15 -15.05
N ALA A 64 4.27 -11.20 -15.77
CA ALA A 64 5.62 -11.75 -15.82
C ALA A 64 6.51 -11.09 -16.88
N ILE A 65 5.98 -10.16 -17.69
CA ILE A 65 6.70 -9.46 -18.76
C ILE A 65 7.80 -8.58 -18.15
N THR A 66 9.05 -8.88 -18.51
CA THR A 66 10.25 -8.17 -18.03
C THR A 66 10.89 -7.25 -19.07
N ASP A 67 10.57 -7.44 -20.35
CA ASP A 67 10.88 -6.49 -21.43
C ASP A 67 9.60 -6.18 -22.21
N LEU A 68 9.27 -4.89 -22.38
CA LEU A 68 8.08 -4.48 -23.15
C LEU A 68 8.10 -4.96 -24.61
N LYS A 69 9.25 -5.36 -25.15
CA LYS A 69 9.35 -6.01 -26.47
C LYS A 69 8.71 -7.40 -26.50
N GLU A 70 8.51 -8.02 -25.35
CA GLU A 70 7.87 -9.33 -25.19
C GLU A 70 6.33 -9.20 -25.17
N ALA A 71 5.81 -7.98 -24.96
CA ALA A 71 4.38 -7.70 -24.89
C ALA A 71 3.74 -7.58 -26.28
N THR A 72 2.50 -8.06 -26.39
CA THR A 72 1.64 -7.82 -27.54
C THR A 72 1.20 -6.35 -27.62
N GLN A 73 0.76 -5.89 -28.79
CA GLN A 73 0.24 -4.52 -28.94
C GLN A 73 -0.99 -4.24 -28.07
N GLU A 74 -1.83 -5.25 -27.83
CA GLU A 74 -2.96 -5.14 -26.89
C GLU A 74 -2.50 -5.00 -25.44
N GLU A 75 -1.50 -5.77 -25.02
CA GLU A 75 -0.90 -5.63 -23.68
C GLU A 75 -0.23 -4.26 -23.51
N ILE A 76 0.52 -3.78 -24.51
CA ILE A 76 1.13 -2.44 -24.52
C ILE A 76 0.05 -1.35 -24.44
N ALA A 77 -1.05 -1.48 -25.18
CA ALA A 77 -2.18 -0.56 -25.13
C ALA A 77 -2.88 -0.56 -23.75
N SER A 78 -2.83 -1.68 -23.02
CA SER A 78 -3.35 -1.81 -21.66
C SER A 78 -2.37 -1.36 -20.56
N ALA A 79 -1.05 -1.36 -20.82
CA ALA A 79 0.02 -1.15 -19.84
C ALA A 79 0.38 0.33 -19.55
N VAL A 80 -0.08 1.28 -20.37
CA VAL A 80 -0.06 2.76 -20.20
C VAL A 80 1.28 3.42 -19.80
N ASN A 81 1.80 4.25 -20.72
CA ASN A 81 2.57 5.52 -20.58
C ASN A 81 3.80 5.64 -19.65
N THR A 82 4.24 4.61 -18.93
CA THR A 82 5.35 4.75 -17.95
C THR A 82 6.72 4.31 -18.48
N GLY A 83 6.76 3.46 -19.51
CA GLY A 83 8.01 2.92 -20.08
C GLY A 83 8.69 1.83 -19.23
N CYS A 84 8.06 1.36 -18.16
CA CYS A 84 8.52 0.24 -17.33
C CYS A 84 7.89 -1.08 -17.76
N ALA A 85 8.56 -2.21 -17.50
CA ALA A 85 7.99 -3.53 -17.77
C ALA A 85 6.88 -3.87 -16.77
N CYS A 86 5.94 -4.74 -17.15
CA CYS A 86 4.79 -5.05 -16.29
C CYS A 86 5.25 -5.65 -14.95
N HIS A 87 6.29 -6.48 -14.96
CA HIS A 87 6.85 -7.11 -13.76
C HIS A 87 7.45 -6.10 -12.76
N ASP A 88 7.92 -4.94 -13.22
CA ASP A 88 8.53 -3.94 -12.34
C ASP A 88 7.55 -3.45 -11.27
N CYS A 89 6.30 -3.25 -11.66
CA CYS A 89 5.22 -2.92 -10.74
C CYS A 89 4.55 -4.20 -10.22
N HIS A 90 4.09 -5.07 -11.11
CA HIS A 90 3.23 -6.20 -10.74
C HIS A 90 3.94 -7.27 -9.91
N GLY A 91 5.28 -7.35 -9.96
CA GLY A 91 6.06 -8.24 -9.10
C GLY A 91 5.91 -7.92 -7.61
N GLN A 92 5.83 -6.65 -7.22
CA GLN A 92 5.57 -6.25 -5.82
C GLN A 92 4.07 -6.15 -5.57
N PHE A 93 3.35 -5.67 -6.57
CA PHE A 93 1.92 -5.48 -6.50
C PHE A 93 1.15 -6.76 -6.19
N ALA A 94 1.54 -7.85 -6.84
CA ALA A 94 0.90 -9.15 -6.71
C ALA A 94 0.84 -9.60 -5.25
N ALA A 95 1.92 -9.38 -4.49
CA ALA A 95 1.98 -9.75 -3.08
C ALA A 95 0.92 -8.99 -2.26
N HIS A 96 0.92 -7.66 -2.35
CA HIS A 96 0.01 -6.84 -1.56
C HIS A 96 -1.45 -6.95 -2.01
N ALA A 97 -1.70 -7.15 -3.32
CA ALA A 97 -3.05 -7.32 -3.85
C ALA A 97 -3.69 -8.65 -3.41
N GLN A 98 -2.87 -9.67 -3.17
CA GLN A 98 -3.34 -11.00 -2.78
C GLN A 98 -4.07 -11.00 -1.43
N LEU A 99 -3.64 -10.14 -0.51
CA LEU A 99 -4.24 -9.94 0.81
C LEU A 99 -5.72 -9.51 0.76
N PHE A 100 -6.21 -9.08 -0.41
CA PHE A 100 -7.58 -8.61 -0.62
C PHE A 100 -8.43 -9.57 -1.47
N VAL A 101 -7.91 -10.74 -1.87
CA VAL A 101 -8.57 -11.62 -2.85
C VAL A 101 -9.92 -12.16 -2.37
N LYS A 102 -10.11 -12.26 -1.05
CA LYS A 102 -11.34 -12.72 -0.42
C LYS A 102 -12.38 -11.62 -0.19
N PHE A 103 -12.09 -10.37 -0.53
CA PHE A 103 -13.02 -9.26 -0.30
C PHE A 103 -13.70 -8.82 -1.61
N ASP A 104 -15.02 -8.90 -1.65
CA ASP A 104 -15.79 -8.42 -2.80
C ASP A 104 -15.77 -6.89 -2.92
N GLN A 105 -16.33 -6.36 -4.00
CA GLN A 105 -16.43 -4.92 -4.23
C GLN A 105 -17.21 -4.13 -3.17
N GLU A 106 -18.08 -4.80 -2.41
CA GLU A 106 -18.82 -4.19 -1.31
C GLU A 106 -18.05 -4.23 0.02
N GLY A 107 -16.86 -4.84 0.01
CA GLY A 107 -15.98 -4.99 1.15
C GLY A 107 -16.38 -6.15 2.07
N LEU A 108 -17.16 -7.12 1.57
CA LEU A 108 -17.54 -8.30 2.35
C LEU A 108 -16.58 -9.46 2.07
N TYR A 109 -16.28 -10.20 3.11
CA TYR A 109 -15.41 -11.37 3.04
C TYR A 109 -16.14 -12.60 2.50
N GLN A 110 -15.52 -13.27 1.54
CA GLN A 110 -16.02 -14.46 0.84
C GLN A 110 -14.98 -15.57 0.97
N ALA A 111 -15.14 -16.45 1.96
CA ALA A 111 -14.13 -17.47 2.29
C ALA A 111 -13.81 -18.42 1.11
N ASP A 112 -14.81 -18.70 0.28
CA ASP A 112 -14.76 -19.57 -0.90
C ASP A 112 -14.27 -18.88 -2.18
N ALA A 113 -13.92 -17.59 -2.12
CA ALA A 113 -13.37 -16.86 -3.26
C ALA A 113 -12.10 -17.53 -3.79
N THR A 114 -12.03 -17.76 -5.10
CA THR A 114 -10.92 -18.49 -5.73
C THR A 114 -9.82 -17.58 -6.28
N GLY A 115 -10.09 -16.28 -6.41
CA GLY A 115 -9.20 -15.34 -7.10
C GLY A 115 -9.01 -15.62 -8.59
N ILE A 116 -9.70 -16.61 -9.15
CA ILE A 116 -9.61 -16.95 -10.57
C ILE A 116 -10.36 -15.89 -11.37
N GLN A 117 -9.76 -15.43 -12.47
CA GLN A 117 -10.41 -14.46 -13.35
C GLN A 117 -11.67 -15.05 -13.97
N ASP A 118 -12.74 -14.25 -13.99
CA ASP A 118 -13.95 -14.59 -14.73
C ASP A 118 -13.65 -14.64 -16.24
N PRO A 119 -13.80 -15.81 -16.91
CA PRO A 119 -13.48 -15.95 -18.33
C PRO A 119 -14.40 -15.13 -19.24
N GLU A 120 -15.61 -14.80 -18.79
CA GLU A 120 -16.57 -13.97 -19.53
C GLU A 120 -16.59 -12.52 -19.01
N GLY A 121 -15.85 -12.26 -17.93
CA GLY A 121 -15.81 -10.99 -17.23
C GLY A 121 -14.74 -10.03 -17.74
N GLU A 122 -14.78 -8.84 -17.15
CA GLU A 122 -13.76 -7.82 -17.35
C GLU A 122 -12.41 -8.26 -16.77
N LEU A 123 -11.31 -7.97 -17.50
CA LEU A 123 -9.94 -8.25 -17.04
C LEU A 123 -9.73 -7.74 -15.61
N GLY A 124 -9.29 -8.63 -14.71
CA GLY A 124 -9.08 -8.30 -13.30
C GLY A 124 -10.29 -8.42 -12.39
N ARG A 125 -11.42 -8.89 -12.90
CA ARG A 125 -12.58 -9.30 -12.10
C ARG A 125 -12.61 -10.82 -11.93
N SER A 126 -13.12 -11.24 -10.78
CA SER A 126 -13.53 -12.60 -10.50
C SER A 126 -15.06 -12.64 -10.33
N LEU A 127 -15.62 -13.82 -10.07
CA LEU A 127 -17.05 -14.01 -9.91
C LEU A 127 -17.60 -13.25 -8.69
N ASN A 128 -18.91 -13.01 -8.63
CA ASN A 128 -19.60 -12.46 -7.47
C ASN A 128 -19.07 -11.09 -6.97
N GLY A 129 -18.57 -10.25 -7.89
CA GLY A 129 -18.04 -8.92 -7.54
C GLY A 129 -16.65 -8.96 -6.89
N LEU A 130 -15.99 -10.11 -6.89
CA LEU A 130 -14.60 -10.28 -6.46
C LEU A 130 -13.62 -9.78 -7.54
N MET A 131 -12.35 -9.76 -7.17
CA MET A 131 -11.25 -9.32 -8.02
C MET A 131 -10.34 -10.51 -8.29
N ALA A 132 -9.77 -10.55 -9.49
CA ALA A 132 -8.85 -11.62 -9.85
C ALA A 132 -7.49 -11.43 -9.15
N SER A 133 -6.87 -12.54 -8.80
CA SER A 133 -5.48 -12.60 -8.34
C SER A 133 -4.50 -12.31 -9.49
N HIS A 134 -3.28 -11.93 -9.12
CA HIS A 134 -2.15 -11.84 -10.04
C HIS A 134 -1.46 -13.19 -10.28
N PHE A 135 -1.69 -14.18 -9.42
CA PHE A 135 -1.08 -15.50 -9.51
C PHE A 135 -1.76 -16.37 -10.58
N GLN A 136 -0.96 -17.24 -11.20
CA GLN A 136 -1.44 -18.12 -12.26
C GLN A 136 -2.03 -19.43 -11.72
N ALA A 137 -1.44 -20.00 -10.67
CA ALA A 137 -1.87 -21.27 -10.11
C ALA A 137 -3.18 -21.08 -9.32
N PRO A 138 -4.21 -21.92 -9.51
CA PRO A 138 -5.48 -21.80 -8.80
C PRO A 138 -5.34 -21.80 -7.27
N GLU A 139 -4.42 -22.59 -6.72
CA GLU A 139 -4.12 -22.67 -5.30
C GLU A 139 -3.59 -21.34 -4.76
N ASP A 140 -2.57 -20.77 -5.40
CA ASP A 140 -2.00 -19.47 -5.01
C ASP A 140 -3.00 -18.33 -5.23
N ALA A 141 -3.81 -18.42 -6.29
CA ALA A 141 -4.84 -17.44 -6.58
C ALA A 141 -5.92 -17.37 -5.48
N ALA A 142 -6.22 -18.51 -4.84
CA ALA A 142 -7.22 -18.60 -3.78
C ALA A 142 -6.65 -18.34 -2.38
N ASP A 143 -5.34 -18.36 -2.19
CA ASP A 143 -4.68 -18.17 -0.89
C ASP A 143 -4.52 -16.68 -0.57
N GLU A 144 -4.99 -16.22 0.59
CA GLU A 144 -4.82 -14.82 1.01
C GLU A 144 -3.46 -14.55 1.68
N SER A 145 -2.62 -15.59 1.84
CA SER A 145 -1.25 -15.44 2.31
C SER A 145 -0.36 -14.76 1.27
N SER A 146 0.64 -14.01 1.75
CA SER A 146 1.60 -13.35 0.90
C SER A 146 2.83 -12.86 1.66
N GLN A 147 3.45 -11.77 1.19
CA GLN A 147 4.54 -11.07 1.85
C GLN A 147 4.25 -9.58 2.03
N MET A 148 4.80 -9.00 3.09
CA MET A 148 4.84 -7.57 3.38
C MET A 148 6.24 -7.21 3.89
N PHE A 149 6.94 -6.33 3.18
CA PHE A 149 8.35 -5.99 3.42
C PHE A 149 9.29 -7.22 3.49
N GLY A 150 9.07 -8.18 2.60
CA GLY A 150 9.83 -9.44 2.55
C GLY A 150 9.52 -10.43 3.68
N ARG A 151 8.63 -10.10 4.61
CA ARG A 151 8.12 -11.01 5.64
C ARG A 151 6.87 -11.73 5.15
N GLU A 152 6.82 -13.05 5.29
CA GLU A 152 5.62 -13.84 5.03
C GLU A 152 4.49 -13.47 6.02
N VAL A 153 3.27 -13.37 5.50
CA VAL A 153 2.07 -12.98 6.25
C VAL A 153 0.89 -13.83 5.80
N ALA A 154 0.11 -14.36 6.74
CA ALA A 154 -0.98 -15.28 6.43
C ALA A 154 -2.23 -14.58 5.86
N ASN A 155 -2.42 -13.29 6.15
CA ASN A 155 -3.59 -12.52 5.74
C ASN A 155 -3.36 -11.01 5.93
N LEU A 156 -4.39 -10.22 5.63
CA LEU A 156 -4.36 -8.76 5.76
C LEU A 156 -4.10 -8.26 7.18
N ALA A 157 -4.45 -9.03 8.22
CA ALA A 157 -4.18 -8.62 9.60
C ALA A 157 -2.69 -8.70 9.92
N GLU A 158 -2.04 -9.80 9.57
CA GLU A 158 -0.58 -9.95 9.73
C GLU A 158 0.19 -8.98 8.83
N ALA A 159 -0.30 -8.68 7.63
CA ALA A 159 0.29 -7.66 6.76
C ALA A 159 0.26 -6.26 7.38
N ALA A 160 -0.87 -5.87 7.96
CA ALA A 160 -0.98 -4.58 8.63
C ALA A 160 -0.14 -4.51 9.91
N GLN A 161 0.00 -5.63 10.63
CA GLN A 161 0.94 -5.73 11.75
C GLN A 161 2.38 -5.57 11.27
N ALA A 162 2.76 -6.24 10.18
CA ALA A 162 4.10 -6.09 9.59
C ALA A 162 4.38 -4.64 9.16
N ILE A 163 3.38 -3.91 8.67
CA ILE A 163 3.52 -2.46 8.41
C ILE A 163 3.74 -1.71 9.72
N ALA A 164 2.87 -1.89 10.71
CA ALA A 164 2.91 -1.15 11.97
C ALA A 164 4.21 -1.37 12.76
N GLU A 165 4.79 -2.57 12.69
CA GLU A 165 6.06 -2.93 13.32
C GLU A 165 7.29 -2.42 12.55
N HIS A 166 7.13 -1.99 11.30
CA HIS A 166 8.23 -1.51 10.49
C HIS A 166 8.50 -0.01 10.77
N PRO A 167 9.77 0.43 10.89
CA PRO A 167 10.11 1.84 11.21
C PRO A 167 9.48 2.87 10.28
N ILE A 168 9.20 2.47 9.04
CA ILE A 168 8.55 3.31 8.02
C ILE A 168 7.15 3.78 8.43
N PHE A 169 6.46 3.07 9.31
CA PHE A 169 5.10 3.40 9.70
C PHE A 169 5.04 4.73 10.47
N LEU A 170 5.88 4.90 11.49
CA LEU A 170 5.93 6.14 12.27
C LEU A 170 6.46 7.30 11.44
N GLN A 171 7.44 7.05 10.57
CA GLN A 171 7.94 8.04 9.60
C GLN A 171 6.81 8.51 8.67
N CYS A 172 6.04 7.58 8.11
CA CYS A 172 4.92 7.91 7.25
C CYS A 172 3.79 8.62 8.01
N ALA A 173 3.49 8.21 9.24
CA ALA A 173 2.50 8.87 10.07
C ALA A 173 2.92 10.33 10.40
N ALA A 174 4.20 10.57 10.69
CA ALA A 174 4.75 11.92 10.85
C ALA A 174 4.62 12.74 9.56
N GLN A 175 4.97 12.17 8.41
CA GLN A 175 4.82 12.81 7.10
C GLN A 175 3.36 13.19 6.83
N ASN A 176 2.41 12.28 7.08
CA ASN A 176 0.98 12.55 6.92
C ASN A 176 0.52 13.70 7.84
N ILE A 177 0.96 13.76 9.09
CA ILE A 177 0.61 14.87 10.01
C ILE A 177 1.11 16.21 9.45
N LEU A 178 2.35 16.24 8.94
CA LEU A 178 2.93 17.43 8.30
C LEU A 178 2.13 17.84 7.06
N GLU A 179 1.79 16.89 6.18
CA GLU A 179 0.99 17.12 4.98
C GLU A 179 -0.38 17.72 5.33
N TYR A 180 -1.13 17.07 6.23
CA TYR A 180 -2.49 17.51 6.56
C TYR A 180 -2.53 18.81 7.35
N THR A 181 -1.55 19.06 8.22
CA THR A 181 -1.59 20.22 9.11
C THR A 181 -0.96 21.45 8.48
N LEU A 182 0.19 21.29 7.82
CA LEU A 182 0.97 22.39 7.26
C LEU A 182 0.73 22.58 5.75
N ARG A 183 -0.04 21.69 5.11
CA ARG A 183 -0.25 21.66 3.65
C ARG A 183 1.07 21.66 2.88
N ILE A 184 2.11 21.09 3.47
CA ILE A 184 3.35 20.82 2.77
C ILE A 184 3.01 19.75 1.74
N ASP A 185 3.12 20.06 0.45
CA ASP A 185 2.93 19.08 -0.61
C ASP A 185 4.07 18.07 -0.56
N THR A 186 3.82 16.97 0.16
CA THR A 186 4.73 15.83 0.29
C THR A 186 4.44 14.74 -0.73
N ALA A 187 3.42 14.92 -1.59
CA ALA A 187 2.86 13.89 -2.46
C ALA A 187 3.04 14.18 -3.96
N GLY A 188 3.64 15.30 -4.35
CA GLY A 188 4.02 15.57 -5.73
C GLY A 188 5.14 14.62 -6.24
N PRO A 189 5.18 14.27 -7.54
CA PRO A 189 6.28 13.51 -8.14
C PRO A 189 7.65 14.22 -8.08
N LEU A 190 7.66 15.49 -7.65
CA LEU A 190 8.83 16.33 -7.38
C LEU A 190 8.66 17.12 -6.06
N GLY A 191 7.74 16.68 -5.17
CA GLY A 191 7.48 17.34 -3.89
C GLY A 191 8.78 17.44 -3.09
N LYS A 192 9.10 18.62 -2.56
CA LYS A 192 10.31 18.81 -1.75
C LYS A 192 10.23 17.80 -0.60
N ALA A 193 10.99 16.72 -0.74
CA ALA A 193 10.97 15.59 0.16
C ALA A 193 11.14 16.13 1.57
N VAL A 194 10.17 15.83 2.43
CA VAL A 194 10.42 15.92 3.87
C VAL A 194 11.67 15.08 4.10
N ASP A 195 12.69 15.71 4.67
CA ASP A 195 13.98 15.05 4.84
C ASP A 195 13.78 13.75 5.61
N VAL A 196 14.29 12.64 5.06
CA VAL A 196 14.10 11.30 5.64
C VAL A 196 14.73 11.26 7.03
N GLY A 197 15.88 11.93 7.23
CA GLY A 197 16.52 12.04 8.53
C GLY A 197 15.68 12.80 9.55
N MET A 198 14.95 13.84 9.13
CA MET A 198 13.98 14.52 9.99
C MET A 198 12.80 13.61 10.36
N LEU A 199 12.27 12.82 9.43
CA LEU A 199 11.20 11.85 9.73
C LEU A 199 11.67 10.74 10.67
N GLU A 200 12.88 10.23 10.48
CA GLU A 200 13.55 9.29 11.38
C GLU A 200 13.71 9.88 12.79
N GLU A 201 14.19 11.12 12.89
CA GLU A 201 14.34 11.81 14.18
C GLU A 201 13.00 11.98 14.89
N ILE A 202 11.95 12.37 14.16
CA ILE A 202 10.60 12.52 14.72
C ILE A 202 10.08 11.17 15.22
N ALA A 203 10.24 10.10 14.43
CA ALA A 203 9.83 8.75 14.82
C ALA A 203 10.56 8.29 16.09
N MET A 204 11.89 8.43 16.13
CA MET A 204 12.70 8.09 17.30
C MET A 204 12.25 8.85 18.55
N ARG A 205 11.96 10.15 18.43
CA ARG A 205 11.49 10.97 19.56
C ARG A 205 10.11 10.56 20.05
N ALA A 206 9.22 10.14 19.15
CA ALA A 206 7.91 9.62 19.56
C ALA A 206 8.07 8.37 20.44
N GLU A 207 9.09 7.54 20.17
CA GLU A 207 9.39 6.29 20.87
C GLU A 207 10.23 6.46 22.15
N GLU A 208 10.78 7.65 22.44
CA GLU A 208 11.69 7.86 23.59
C GLU A 208 11.08 7.46 24.94
N ASP A 209 9.78 7.75 25.12
CA ASP A 209 9.06 7.51 26.38
C ASP A 209 8.17 6.24 26.35
N HIS A 210 7.84 5.74 25.15
CA HIS A 210 6.86 4.65 24.97
C HIS A 210 7.26 3.73 23.81
N ILE A 211 7.33 2.42 24.07
CA ILE A 211 7.59 1.40 23.04
C ILE A 211 6.51 1.40 21.95
N ASP A 212 5.27 1.71 22.32
CA ASP A 212 4.14 1.88 21.40
C ASP A 212 3.62 3.32 21.51
N PRO A 213 4.20 4.28 20.76
CA PRO A 213 3.82 5.69 20.88
C PRO A 213 2.37 5.89 20.46
N THR A 214 1.65 6.71 21.23
CA THR A 214 0.30 7.11 20.87
C THR A 214 0.32 8.15 19.75
N PHE A 215 -0.84 8.37 19.12
CA PHE A 215 -0.99 9.49 18.18
C PHE A 215 -0.63 10.85 18.82
N GLN A 216 -0.90 11.02 20.11
CA GLN A 216 -0.54 12.25 20.84
C GLN A 216 0.97 12.43 20.95
N ASP A 217 1.71 11.35 21.22
CA ASP A 217 3.17 11.36 21.31
C ASP A 217 3.78 11.74 19.96
N LEU A 218 3.26 11.15 18.87
CA LEU A 218 3.70 11.46 17.51
C LEU A 218 3.41 12.92 17.12
N VAL A 219 2.20 13.43 17.41
CA VAL A 219 1.85 14.84 17.17
C VAL A 219 2.78 15.77 17.96
N HIS A 220 3.05 15.45 19.22
CA HIS A 220 3.97 16.22 20.04
C HIS A 220 5.39 16.21 19.46
N ALA A 221 5.92 15.03 19.08
CA ALA A 221 7.23 14.89 18.47
C ALA A 221 7.37 15.69 17.16
N VAL A 222 6.34 15.67 16.30
CA VAL A 222 6.30 16.45 15.05
C VAL A 222 6.38 17.96 15.35
N PHE A 223 5.51 18.49 16.20
CA PHE A 223 5.41 19.95 16.41
C PHE A 223 6.43 20.52 17.41
N THR A 224 7.20 19.65 18.07
CA THR A 224 8.35 20.07 18.88
C THR A 224 9.68 19.86 18.16
N ASN A 225 9.69 19.25 16.96
CA ASN A 225 10.91 19.11 16.17
C ASN A 225 11.47 20.50 15.75
N PRO A 226 12.75 20.81 16.05
CA PRO A 226 13.34 22.12 15.77
C PRO A 226 13.25 22.57 14.31
N ASP A 227 13.38 21.64 13.36
CA ASP A 227 13.36 21.97 11.94
C ASP A 227 11.93 22.21 11.43
N VAL A 228 10.93 21.49 11.96
CA VAL A 228 9.51 21.78 11.71
C VAL A 228 9.13 23.16 12.27
N VAL A 229 9.52 23.47 13.51
CA VAL A 229 9.28 24.77 14.14
C VAL A 229 9.96 25.89 13.35
N ARG A 230 11.23 25.71 12.98
CA ARG A 230 11.98 26.69 12.19
C ARG A 230 11.31 26.95 10.84
N THR A 231 10.93 25.89 10.13
CA THR A 231 10.28 25.99 8.81
C THR A 231 8.97 26.78 8.92
N THR A 232 8.14 26.47 9.91
CA THR A 232 6.85 27.13 10.14
C THR A 232 7.00 28.63 10.47
N LEU A 233 8.00 28.99 11.27
CA LEU A 233 8.29 30.39 11.62
C LEU A 233 8.91 31.19 10.47
N MET A 234 9.59 30.53 9.54
CA MET A 234 10.18 31.17 8.37
C MET A 234 9.14 31.43 7.28
N THR A 235 8.21 30.50 7.03
CA THR A 235 7.08 30.72 6.12
C THR A 235 6.16 31.83 6.62
N SER A 236 5.89 31.93 7.92
CA SER A 236 5.03 33.00 8.47
C SER A 236 5.61 34.42 8.32
N LYS A 237 6.91 34.56 8.05
CA LYS A 237 7.56 35.87 7.81
C LYS A 237 7.62 36.25 6.33
N GLY A 238 7.42 35.30 5.42
CA GLY A 238 7.47 35.52 3.96
C GLY A 238 6.17 36.01 3.34
N ASP A 239 5.04 35.90 4.03
CA ASP A 239 3.71 36.32 3.55
C ASP A 239 3.34 37.77 3.94
N THR A 240 4.32 38.58 4.35
CA THR A 240 4.14 39.99 4.77
C THR A 240 4.91 41.01 3.92
N GLU A 241 5.27 40.68 2.68
CA GLU A 241 5.77 41.66 1.69
C GLU A 241 4.90 41.74 0.44
#